data_AF-A0A9E3Q251-F1
#
_entry.id   AF-A0A9E3Q251-F1
#
_cell.length_a   1.000
_cell.length_b   1.000
_cell.length_c   1.000
_cell.angle_alpha   90.00
_cell.angle_beta   90.00
_cell.angle_gamma   90.00
#
_symmetry.space_group_name_H-M   'P 1'
#
loop_
_entity.id
_entity.type
_entity.pdbx_description
1 polymer ?
#
loop_
_entity_poly.entity_id
_entity_poly.type
_entity_poly.pdbx_seq_one_letter_code
_entity_poly.pdbx_strand_id
1 'polypeptide(L)'
;MLAAVAAAMVIGSGNVLAQGRPGGGGGQGGPGGGNWDPEQMRQRMMERYREQLEVRSDAEWNLIQERIAKVTEARRDVGTMGMGAAALRGAMARGPRGNEGGGQQRGNRPGGTSIPEADDLEKAIEARASAEEIKAKLAKYREARQARQAALTKAQNELRQVLNVRQEAVAVMAGILD
;
A
#
# COMPACT_ATOMS: atom_id res chain seq x y z
N MET A 1 -42.43 76.49 -12.99
CA MET A 1 -42.75 76.43 -14.44
C MET A 1 -42.98 74.97 -14.81
N LEU A 2 -44.15 74.70 -15.41
CA LEU A 2 -44.41 73.79 -16.53
C LEU A 2 -43.90 72.33 -16.53
N ALA A 3 -44.87 71.46 -16.86
CA ALA A 3 -44.81 70.24 -17.66
C ALA A 3 -44.23 68.96 -17.00
N ALA A 4 -45.00 67.88 -16.77
CA ALA A 4 -45.86 67.06 -17.63
C ALA A 4 -45.14 65.82 -18.23
N VAL A 5 -45.72 64.66 -17.91
CA VAL A 5 -46.01 63.52 -18.81
C VAL A 5 -44.85 62.58 -19.22
N ALA A 6 -44.86 61.43 -18.55
CA ALA A 6 -45.06 60.06 -19.05
C ALA A 6 -44.16 59.43 -20.15
N ALA A 7 -43.74 58.21 -19.79
CA ALA A 7 -43.74 56.96 -20.56
C ALA A 7 -42.67 56.73 -21.65
N ALA A 8 -41.87 55.67 -21.46
CA ALA A 8 -41.91 54.47 -22.32
C ALA A 8 -41.05 53.32 -21.75
N MET A 9 -41.63 52.12 -21.75
CA MET A 9 -40.99 50.82 -21.48
C MET A 9 -39.91 50.47 -22.50
N VAL A 10 -38.86 49.76 -22.08
CA VAL A 10 -38.41 48.55 -22.79
C VAL A 10 -37.94 47.51 -21.76
N ILE A 11 -38.62 46.36 -21.77
CA ILE A 11 -38.20 45.12 -21.12
C ILE A 11 -36.98 44.59 -21.88
N GLY A 12 -35.87 44.41 -21.17
CA GLY A 12 -34.75 43.61 -21.61
C GLY A 12 -34.28 42.76 -20.45
N SER A 13 -34.75 41.51 -20.38
CA SER A 13 -34.24 40.49 -19.47
C SER A 13 -32.82 40.09 -19.91
N GLY A 14 -31.85 40.98 -19.68
CA GLY A 14 -30.44 40.67 -19.75
C GLY A 14 -30.03 40.12 -18.39
N ASN A 15 -29.78 38.82 -18.33
CA ASN A 15 -29.20 38.16 -17.16
C ASN A 15 -28.03 39.00 -16.62
N VAL A 16 -28.09 39.34 -15.33
CA VAL A 16 -26.97 39.91 -14.59
C VAL A 16 -25.75 39.01 -14.85
N LEU A 17 -24.79 39.53 -15.62
CA LEU A 17 -23.46 38.96 -15.74
C LEU A 17 -22.77 39.14 -14.39
N ALA A 18 -23.06 38.23 -13.46
CA ALA A 18 -22.19 37.96 -12.34
C ALA A 18 -20.83 37.59 -12.93
N GLN A 19 -19.81 38.37 -12.57
CA GLN A 19 -18.44 38.25 -13.06
C GLN A 19 -17.98 36.80 -12.98
N GLY A 20 -17.96 36.14 -14.14
CA GLY A 20 -17.36 34.83 -14.33
C GLY A 20 -15.86 34.97 -14.15
N ARG A 21 -15.38 34.57 -12.96
CA ARG A 21 -13.97 34.35 -12.68
C ARG A 21 -13.61 32.98 -13.28
N PRO A 22 -12.75 32.88 -14.31
CA PRO A 22 -12.29 31.59 -14.81
C PRO A 22 -11.11 31.16 -13.94
N GLY A 23 -11.29 30.09 -13.15
CA GLY A 23 -10.19 29.54 -12.37
C GLY A 23 -10.58 28.51 -11.32
N GLY A 24 -10.78 27.27 -11.76
CA GLY A 24 -10.40 26.07 -10.99
C GLY A 24 -11.20 25.76 -9.74
N GLY A 25 -12.49 25.43 -9.89
CA GLY A 25 -13.26 24.75 -8.86
C GLY A 25 -13.24 23.24 -9.07
N GLY A 26 -12.80 22.50 -8.05
CA GLY A 26 -13.23 21.12 -7.82
C GLY A 26 -12.17 20.03 -8.02
N GLY A 27 -11.67 19.52 -6.90
CA GLY A 27 -11.15 18.16 -6.80
C GLY A 27 -9.64 18.04 -6.89
N GLN A 28 -8.99 17.93 -5.72
CA GLN A 28 -7.70 17.27 -5.55
C GLN A 28 -7.77 15.85 -6.13
N GLY A 29 -7.47 15.70 -7.43
CA GLY A 29 -6.94 14.46 -8.00
C GLY A 29 -5.43 14.54 -7.93
N GLY A 30 -4.84 14.21 -6.78
CA GLY A 30 -3.39 14.00 -6.70
C GLY A 30 -2.96 12.92 -7.71
N PRO A 31 -1.74 12.99 -8.28
CA PRO A 31 -1.25 11.96 -9.20
C PRO A 31 -1.06 10.64 -8.44
N GLY A 32 -2.11 9.83 -8.33
CA GLY A 32 -2.04 8.62 -7.50
C GLY A 32 -3.17 7.60 -7.68
N GLY A 33 -4.10 7.80 -8.61
CA GLY A 33 -5.27 6.93 -8.78
C GLY A 33 -5.24 6.04 -10.03
N GLY A 34 -4.07 5.79 -10.63
CA GLY A 34 -3.97 4.86 -11.77
C GLY A 34 -4.11 3.41 -11.31
N ASN A 35 -4.68 2.55 -12.16
CA ASN A 35 -4.69 1.10 -12.02
C ASN A 35 -3.24 0.58 -11.96
N TRP A 36 -2.64 0.61 -10.77
CA TRP A 36 -1.28 0.17 -10.52
C TRP A 36 -1.26 -1.34 -10.57
N ASP A 37 -0.97 -1.89 -11.74
CA ASP A 37 -0.70 -3.32 -11.88
C ASP A 37 0.55 -3.68 -11.06
N PRO A 38 0.42 -4.52 -10.02
CA PRO A 38 1.54 -4.95 -9.20
C PRO A 38 2.63 -5.66 -10.00
N GLU A 39 2.31 -6.25 -11.15
CA GLU A 39 3.30 -6.84 -12.05
C GLU A 39 4.11 -5.80 -12.79
N GLN A 40 3.48 -4.76 -13.34
CA GLN A 40 4.22 -3.65 -13.96
C GLN A 40 5.10 -2.91 -12.96
N MET A 41 4.65 -2.71 -11.71
CA MET A 41 5.50 -2.08 -10.69
C MET A 41 6.72 -2.94 -10.36
N ARG A 42 6.54 -4.27 -10.24
CA ARG A 42 7.65 -5.20 -10.04
C ARG A 42 8.64 -5.16 -11.19
N GLN A 43 8.16 -5.16 -12.44
CA GLN A 43 9.01 -5.06 -13.63
C GLN A 43 9.82 -3.77 -13.65
N ARG A 44 9.18 -2.62 -13.43
CA ARG A 44 9.87 -1.32 -13.39
C ARG A 44 10.91 -1.26 -12.26
N MET A 45 10.62 -1.83 -11.09
CA MET A 45 11.63 -1.90 -10.02
C MET A 45 12.81 -2.80 -10.40
N MET A 46 12.55 -3.94 -11.02
CA MET A 46 13.61 -4.85 -11.49
C MET A 46 14.50 -4.21 -12.54
N GLU A 47 13.93 -3.46 -13.49
CA GLU A 47 14.71 -2.69 -14.48
C GLU A 47 15.62 -1.65 -13.80
N ARG A 48 15.11 -0.93 -12.79
CA ARG A 48 15.94 0.01 -12.01
C ARG A 48 17.09 -0.68 -11.29
N TYR A 49 16.85 -1.87 -10.72
CA TYR A 49 17.92 -2.63 -10.07
C TYR A 49 18.96 -3.09 -11.08
N ARG A 50 18.55 -3.51 -12.28
CA ARG A 50 19.49 -3.89 -13.34
C ARG A 50 20.44 -2.76 -13.72
N GLU A 51 19.89 -1.56 -13.91
CA GLU A 51 20.67 -0.37 -14.24
C GLU A 51 21.62 0.01 -13.10
N GLN A 52 21.14 0.05 -11.85
CA GLN A 52 21.94 0.46 -10.70
C GLN A 52 23.08 -0.53 -10.39
N LEU A 53 22.79 -1.82 -10.49
CA LEU A 53 23.76 -2.89 -10.29
C LEU A 53 24.77 -2.99 -11.45
N GLU A 54 24.54 -2.27 -12.56
CA GLU A 54 25.38 -2.24 -13.77
C GLU A 54 25.73 -3.64 -14.28
N VAL A 55 24.78 -4.58 -14.19
CA VAL A 55 25.00 -5.98 -14.59
C VAL A 55 24.99 -6.09 -16.11
N ARG A 56 26.17 -6.35 -16.68
CA ARG A 56 26.37 -6.44 -18.15
C ARG A 56 26.02 -7.81 -18.73
N SER A 57 26.03 -8.85 -17.90
CA SER A 57 25.75 -10.23 -18.31
C SER A 57 24.28 -10.58 -18.06
N ASP A 58 23.56 -11.05 -19.07
CA ASP A 58 22.18 -11.53 -18.93
C ASP A 58 22.09 -12.74 -18.00
N ALA A 59 23.08 -13.63 -18.01
CA ALA A 59 23.11 -14.82 -17.17
C ALA A 59 23.30 -14.45 -15.68
N GLU A 60 24.19 -13.51 -15.39
CA GLU A 60 24.40 -12.97 -14.05
C GLU A 60 23.16 -12.20 -13.58
N TRP A 61 22.57 -11.40 -14.47
CA TRP A 61 21.35 -10.66 -14.18
C TRP A 61 20.18 -11.60 -13.84
N ASN A 62 19.96 -12.67 -14.60
CA ASN A 62 18.90 -13.63 -14.33
C ASN A 62 19.07 -14.30 -12.95
N LEU A 63 20.31 -14.65 -12.58
CA LEU A 63 20.61 -15.23 -11.27
C LEU A 63 20.32 -14.23 -10.14
N ILE A 64 20.78 -12.99 -10.28
CA ILE A 64 20.54 -11.92 -9.30
C ILE A 64 19.04 -11.62 -9.18
N GLN A 65 18.34 -11.54 -10.32
CA GLN A 65 16.90 -11.28 -10.39
C GLN A 65 16.11 -12.35 -9.63
N GLU A 66 16.43 -13.63 -9.79
CA GLU A 66 15.80 -14.71 -9.05
C GLU A 66 16.02 -14.57 -7.53
N ARG A 67 17.24 -14.21 -7.10
CA ARG A 67 17.56 -14.00 -5.69
C ARG A 67 16.86 -12.78 -5.10
N ILE A 68 16.79 -11.66 -5.83
CA ILE A 68 16.04 -10.47 -5.42
C ILE A 68 14.54 -10.78 -5.30
N ALA A 69 13.99 -11.57 -6.22
CA ALA A 69 12.59 -12.01 -6.15
C ALA A 69 12.32 -12.81 -4.86
N LYS A 70 13.19 -13.78 -4.54
CA LYS A 70 13.12 -14.56 -3.29
C LYS A 70 13.23 -13.69 -2.04
N VAL A 71 14.13 -12.71 -2.02
CA VAL A 71 14.23 -11.75 -0.90
C VAL A 71 12.96 -10.91 -0.77
N THR A 72 12.42 -10.42 -1.89
CA THR A 72 11.20 -9.60 -1.90
C THR A 72 9.98 -10.39 -1.42
N GLU A 73 9.86 -11.65 -1.84
CA GLU A 73 8.84 -12.58 -1.38
C GLU A 73 8.97 -12.86 0.13
N ALA A 74 10.17 -13.22 0.61
CA ALA A 74 10.40 -13.45 2.02
C ALA A 74 10.16 -12.20 2.87
N ARG A 75 10.51 -11.00 2.36
CA ARG A 75 10.19 -9.71 2.99
C ARG A 75 8.70 -9.47 3.06
N ARG A 76 7.96 -9.79 1.99
CA ARG A 76 6.50 -9.70 1.99
C ARG A 76 5.92 -10.62 3.04
N ASP A 77 6.39 -11.86 3.14
CA ASP A 77 5.94 -12.82 4.14
C ASP A 77 6.17 -12.34 5.58
N VAL A 78 7.32 -11.73 5.86
CA VAL A 78 7.61 -11.11 7.15
C VAL A 78 6.74 -9.85 7.38
N GLY A 79 6.63 -8.98 6.39
CA GLY A 79 5.90 -7.71 6.46
C GLY A 79 4.39 -7.90 6.60
N THR A 80 3.86 -8.97 6.03
CA THR A 80 2.44 -9.37 6.14
C THR A 80 2.03 -9.60 7.61
N MET A 81 2.97 -10.02 8.44
CA MET A 81 2.77 -10.24 9.88
C MET A 81 2.66 -8.95 10.70
N GLY A 82 3.31 -7.88 10.24
CA GLY A 82 3.32 -6.57 10.92
C GLY A 82 2.29 -5.59 10.36
N MET A 83 2.02 -5.66 9.05
CA MET A 83 1.12 -4.74 8.36
C MET A 83 -0.35 -5.15 8.51
N GLY A 84 -0.65 -6.44 8.69
CA GLY A 84 -2.01 -6.91 9.01
C GLY A 84 -2.55 -6.27 10.30
N ALA A 85 -1.74 -6.25 11.35
CA ALA A 85 -2.10 -5.64 12.64
C ALA A 85 -2.14 -4.10 12.59
N ALA A 86 -1.22 -3.47 11.84
CA ALA A 86 -1.19 -2.01 11.69
C ALA A 86 -2.33 -1.49 10.81
N ALA A 87 -2.70 -2.20 9.74
CA ALA A 87 -3.88 -1.90 8.93
C ALA A 87 -5.19 -2.17 9.69
N LEU A 88 -5.21 -3.16 10.59
CA LEU A 88 -6.32 -3.38 11.52
C LEU A 88 -6.47 -2.21 12.49
N ARG A 89 -5.38 -1.77 13.11
CA ARG A 89 -5.36 -0.65 14.05
C ARG A 89 -5.64 0.69 13.36
N GLY A 90 -5.19 0.89 12.12
CA GLY A 90 -5.49 2.07 11.32
C GLY A 90 -6.95 2.17 10.89
N ALA A 91 -7.59 1.03 10.57
CA ALA A 91 -9.03 0.95 10.30
C ALA A 91 -9.88 1.14 11.56
N MET A 92 -9.38 0.73 12.73
CA MET A 92 -10.07 0.90 14.01
C MET A 92 -9.86 2.30 14.62
N ALA A 93 -8.72 2.95 14.35
CA ALA A 93 -8.41 4.31 14.78
C ALA A 93 -9.06 5.40 13.92
N ARG A 94 -9.46 5.08 12.68
CA ARG A 94 -10.39 5.91 11.91
C ARG A 94 -11.82 5.56 12.34
N GLY A 95 -12.15 5.94 13.58
CA GLY A 95 -13.49 5.80 14.13
C GLY A 95 -14.57 6.40 13.21
N PRO A 96 -15.83 5.97 13.34
CA PRO A 96 -16.92 6.37 12.46
C PRO A 96 -17.19 7.87 12.58
N ARG A 97 -16.64 8.66 11.65
CA ARG A 97 -17.14 10.00 11.36
C ARG A 97 -17.70 10.00 9.95
N GLY A 98 -19.03 9.92 9.89
CA GLY A 98 -19.82 10.20 8.71
C GLY A 98 -20.21 8.96 7.91
N ASN A 99 -21.34 8.35 8.25
CA ASN A 99 -22.56 8.44 7.45
C ASN A 99 -23.55 7.37 7.93
N GLU A 100 -24.68 7.79 8.50
CA GLU A 100 -25.85 6.95 8.70
C GLU A 100 -26.36 6.49 7.33
N GLY A 101 -26.31 5.19 7.08
CA GLY A 101 -26.91 4.60 5.88
C GLY A 101 -26.36 3.23 5.52
N GLY A 102 -27.02 2.19 6.00
CA GLY A 102 -27.05 0.89 5.33
C GLY A 102 -26.14 -0.21 5.90
N GLY A 103 -26.79 -1.20 6.50
CA GLY A 103 -26.64 -2.62 6.16
C GLY A 103 -25.24 -3.21 5.99
N GLN A 104 -24.88 -4.07 6.93
CA GLN A 104 -24.47 -5.45 6.63
C GLN A 104 -23.20 -5.76 5.82
N GLN A 105 -22.12 -4.99 5.78
CA GLN A 105 -20.86 -5.52 5.25
C GLN A 105 -19.67 -5.10 6.12
N ARG A 106 -19.34 -5.95 7.12
CA ARG A 106 -18.00 -5.99 7.70
C ARG A 106 -17.02 -6.40 6.59
N GLY A 107 -16.52 -5.36 5.91
CA GLY A 107 -15.35 -5.29 5.06
C GLY A 107 -14.87 -6.61 4.46
N ASN A 108 -15.29 -6.87 3.23
CA ASN A 108 -14.43 -7.48 2.23
C ASN A 108 -13.13 -6.64 2.17
N ARG A 109 -12.12 -7.02 2.97
CA ARG A 109 -10.86 -6.28 3.12
C ARG A 109 -10.06 -6.50 1.84
N PRO A 110 -9.89 -5.50 0.96
CA PRO A 110 -9.18 -5.70 -0.29
C PRO A 110 -7.69 -5.88 0.00
N GLY A 111 -7.15 -7.06 -0.27
CA GLY A 111 -5.72 -7.22 -0.62
C GLY A 111 -4.71 -7.34 0.52
N GLY A 112 -5.09 -7.68 1.75
CA GLY A 112 -4.13 -8.08 2.78
C GLY A 112 -4.04 -9.60 2.83
N THR A 113 -2.97 -10.20 2.31
CA THR A 113 -2.68 -11.63 2.54
C THR A 113 -2.67 -11.83 4.05
N SER A 114 -3.63 -12.53 4.66
CA SER A 114 -3.60 -12.77 6.11
C SER A 114 -2.67 -13.95 6.39
N ILE A 115 -1.98 -13.94 7.53
CA ILE A 115 -1.17 -15.09 7.95
C ILE A 115 -2.09 -16.00 8.79
N PRO A 116 -2.25 -17.29 8.43
CA PRO A 116 -3.17 -18.19 9.12
C PRO A 116 -2.97 -18.26 10.63
N GLU A 117 -1.70 -18.29 11.09
CA GLU A 117 -1.37 -18.36 12.51
C GLU A 117 -1.68 -17.05 13.25
N ALA A 118 -1.68 -15.91 12.55
CA ALA A 118 -2.07 -14.62 13.12
C ALA A 118 -3.59 -14.55 13.30
N ASP A 119 -4.35 -14.95 12.27
CA ASP A 119 -5.82 -15.01 12.30
C ASP A 119 -6.31 -15.95 13.40
N ASP A 120 -5.65 -17.09 13.55
CA ASP A 120 -5.97 -18.09 14.57
C ASP A 120 -5.75 -17.57 16.00
N LEU A 121 -4.67 -16.82 16.23
CA LEU A 121 -4.40 -16.19 17.53
C LEU A 121 -5.40 -15.06 17.80
N GLU A 122 -5.69 -14.24 16.79
CA GLU A 122 -6.69 -13.16 16.87
C GLU A 122 -8.06 -13.71 17.25
N LYS A 123 -8.55 -14.74 16.53
CA LYS A 123 -9.83 -15.40 16.84
C LYS A 123 -9.86 -15.97 18.26
N ALA A 124 -8.75 -16.55 18.74
CA ALA A 124 -8.68 -17.07 20.11
C ALA A 124 -8.79 -15.94 21.16
N ILE A 125 -8.18 -14.78 20.89
CA ILE A 125 -8.28 -13.58 21.74
C ILE A 125 -9.72 -13.03 21.72
N GLU A 126 -10.32 -12.88 20.53
CA GLU A 126 -11.69 -12.39 20.37
C GLU A 126 -12.72 -13.29 21.05
N ALA A 127 -12.55 -14.62 20.92
CA ALA A 127 -13.41 -15.62 21.55
C ALA A 127 -13.22 -15.71 23.07
N ARG A 128 -12.25 -14.99 23.65
CA ARG A 128 -11.85 -15.11 25.07
C ARG A 128 -11.57 -16.57 25.43
N ALA A 129 -10.84 -17.25 24.55
CA ALA A 129 -10.43 -18.64 24.70
C ALA A 129 -9.64 -18.84 26.01
N SER A 130 -9.50 -20.10 26.42
CA SER A 130 -8.76 -20.43 27.63
C SER A 130 -7.29 -20.01 27.53
N ALA A 131 -6.65 -19.80 28.69
CA ALA A 131 -5.23 -19.42 28.74
C ALA A 131 -4.33 -20.43 28.02
N GLU A 132 -4.65 -21.73 28.10
CA GLU A 132 -3.91 -22.80 27.43
C GLU A 132 -4.05 -22.73 25.90
N GLU A 133 -5.26 -22.46 25.39
CA GLU A 133 -5.50 -22.30 23.95
C GLU A 133 -4.78 -21.06 23.39
N ILE A 134 -4.84 -19.93 24.10
CA ILE A 134 -4.13 -18.70 23.72
C ILE A 134 -2.62 -18.95 23.71
N LYS A 135 -2.08 -19.64 24.73
CA LYS A 135 -0.65 -19.98 24.81
C LYS A 135 -0.22 -20.88 23.64
N ALA A 136 -1.03 -21.88 23.28
CA ALA A 136 -0.75 -22.76 22.15
C ALA A 136 -0.76 -22.02 20.81
N LYS A 137 -1.77 -21.16 20.54
CA LYS A 137 -1.83 -20.34 19.32
C LYS A 137 -0.69 -19.32 19.25
N LEU A 138 -0.32 -18.72 20.40
CA LEU A 138 0.79 -17.79 20.49
C LEU A 138 2.14 -18.46 20.19
N ALA A 139 2.34 -19.70 20.64
CA ALA A 139 3.53 -20.48 20.31
C ALA A 139 3.65 -20.68 18.79
N LYS A 140 2.57 -21.14 18.14
CA LYS A 140 2.54 -21.32 16.68
C LYS A 140 2.79 -20.02 15.91
N TYR A 141 2.19 -18.90 16.35
CA TYR A 141 2.45 -17.59 15.76
C TYR A 141 3.92 -17.19 15.87
N ARG A 142 4.57 -17.43 17.02
CA ARG A 142 5.99 -17.13 17.22
C ARG A 142 6.90 -18.01 16.37
N GLU A 143 6.60 -19.30 16.27
CA GLU A 143 7.34 -20.24 15.41
C GLU A 143 7.24 -19.84 13.95
N ALA A 144 6.03 -19.53 13.46
CA ALA A 144 5.82 -19.04 12.10
C ALA A 144 6.60 -17.74 11.83
N ARG A 145 6.66 -16.83 12.81
CA ARG A 145 7.47 -15.60 12.72
C ARG A 145 8.96 -15.91 12.57
N GLN A 146 9.47 -16.80 13.42
CA GLN A 146 10.88 -17.18 13.40
C GLN A 146 11.25 -17.88 12.09
N ALA A 147 10.40 -18.79 11.60
CA ALA A 147 10.63 -19.48 10.33
C ALA A 147 10.68 -18.50 9.15
N ARG A 148 9.74 -17.55 9.06
CA ARG A 148 9.72 -16.52 8.00
C ARG A 148 10.93 -15.58 8.08
N GLN A 149 11.32 -15.19 9.28
CA GLN A 149 12.53 -14.38 9.48
C GLN A 149 13.80 -15.14 9.06
N ALA A 150 13.90 -16.42 9.41
CA ALA A 150 15.02 -17.27 9.00
C ALA A 150 15.06 -17.45 7.47
N ALA A 151 13.90 -17.60 6.82
CA ALA A 151 13.79 -17.66 5.36
C ALA A 151 14.27 -16.35 4.70
N LEU A 152 13.89 -15.19 5.27
CA LEU A 152 14.38 -13.89 4.80
C LEU A 152 15.90 -13.78 4.92
N THR A 153 16.47 -14.08 6.09
CA THR A 153 17.93 -14.05 6.28
C THR A 153 18.65 -15.01 5.34
N LYS A 154 18.10 -16.21 5.12
CA LYS A 154 18.64 -17.16 4.14
C LYS A 154 18.64 -16.59 2.73
N ALA A 155 17.51 -16.02 2.28
CA ALA A 155 17.40 -15.41 0.96
C ALA A 155 18.37 -14.24 0.76
N GLN A 156 18.56 -13.40 1.78
CA GLN A 156 19.53 -12.30 1.77
C GLN A 156 20.96 -12.82 1.64
N ASN A 157 21.33 -13.88 2.37
CA ASN A 157 22.65 -14.49 2.26
C ASN A 157 22.90 -15.14 0.89
N GLU A 158 21.90 -15.81 0.32
CA GLU A 158 22.00 -16.36 -1.04
C GLU A 158 22.13 -15.27 -2.10
N LEU A 159 21.52 -14.09 -1.89
CA LEU A 159 21.74 -12.92 -2.74
C LEU A 159 23.18 -12.41 -2.60
N ARG A 160 23.70 -12.22 -1.37
CA ARG A 160 25.10 -11.77 -1.15
C ARG A 160 26.12 -12.66 -1.87
N GLN A 161 25.91 -13.97 -1.92
CA GLN A 161 26.83 -14.92 -2.57
C GLN A 161 26.99 -14.71 -4.09
N VAL A 162 26.01 -14.08 -4.74
CA VAL A 162 26.01 -13.85 -6.20
C VAL A 162 26.32 -12.41 -6.57
N LEU A 163 26.53 -11.52 -5.58
CA LEU A 163 26.86 -10.12 -5.79
C LEU A 163 28.35 -9.87 -5.56
N ASN A 164 28.91 -8.91 -6.31
CA ASN A 164 30.18 -8.29 -5.95
C ASN A 164 29.98 -7.15 -4.93
N VAL A 165 31.08 -6.63 -4.37
CA VAL A 165 31.06 -5.61 -3.32
C VAL A 165 30.31 -4.33 -3.73
N ARG A 166 30.44 -3.88 -4.99
CA ARG A 166 29.71 -2.71 -5.50
C ARG A 166 28.21 -3.00 -5.55
N GLN A 167 27.83 -4.15 -6.08
CA GLN A 167 26.44 -4.59 -6.20
C GLN A 167 25.79 -4.79 -4.82
N GLU A 168 26.52 -5.36 -3.86
CA GLU A 168 26.06 -5.50 -2.48
C GLU A 168 25.80 -4.13 -1.85
N ALA A 169 26.73 -3.17 -2.00
CA ALA A 169 26.52 -1.81 -1.50
C ALA A 169 25.27 -1.14 -2.12
N VAL A 170 25.04 -1.34 -3.43
CA VAL A 170 23.82 -0.86 -4.09
C VAL A 170 22.58 -1.55 -3.53
N ALA A 171 22.63 -2.87 -3.32
CA ALA A 171 21.50 -3.63 -2.78
C ALA A 171 21.19 -3.25 -1.31
N VAL A 172 22.19 -2.88 -0.52
CA VAL A 172 22.03 -2.32 0.84
C VAL A 172 21.40 -0.93 0.76
N MET A 173 21.89 -0.05 -0.11
CA MET A 173 21.33 1.30 -0.32
C MET A 173 19.89 1.27 -0.86
N ALA A 174 19.58 0.28 -1.69
CA ALA A 174 18.23 -0.01 -2.17
C ALA A 174 17.34 -0.64 -1.09
N GLY A 175 17.90 -1.00 0.07
CA GLY A 175 17.20 -1.66 1.17
C GLY A 175 16.75 -3.08 0.83
N ILE A 176 17.36 -3.76 -0.14
CA ILE A 176 17.12 -5.19 -0.44
C ILE A 176 17.93 -6.07 0.53
N LEU A 177 19.17 -5.65 0.80
CA LEU A 177 20.03 -6.22 1.81
C LEU A 177 20.07 -5.29 3.04
N ASP A 178 20.51 -5.87 4.14
CA ASP A 178 20.82 -5.23 5.43
C ASP A 178 22.34 -5.09 5.62
#